data_AF-A0A960X3P7-F1
#
_entry.id   AF-A0A960X3P7-F1
#
_cell.length_a   1.000
_cell.length_b   1.000
_cell.length_c   1.000
_cell.angle_alpha   90.00
_cell.angle_beta   90.00
_cell.angle_gamma   90.00
#
_symmetry.space_group_name_H-M   'P 1'
#
loop_
_entity.id
_entity.type
_entity.pdbx_description
1 polymer ?
#
loop_
_entity_poly.entity_id
_entity_poly.type
_entity_poly.pdbx_seq_one_letter_code
_entity_poly.pdbx_strand_id
1 'polypeptide(L)'
;FQCGEIVRLRGGRQRHPHFFHPNPQPNCTNHRKSHAHLQVQLRLLKIFSDGKMEHYFPEINRFADVVTPSHKLIFEVQCSPISLFEVRARQKAYAQTGFLLVWILHEKSFNKRYLSDAEKNLRQFPSYYTNIDARGHGWIYDQLELLNDVKRFYIGKKCPVHLAQHYYFKDNMFSNIPAFLNNRTQNWPVFFKGDLLHRVWLNPEFAEILIGLEKKGNRLKMLRQWKKMLQKLGAYHNQLLKKLLLRNAKR
;
A
#
# COMPACT_ATOMS: atom_id res chain seq x y z
N PHE A 1 10.74 -8.05 -22.86
CA PHE A 1 11.38 -9.25 -23.44
C PHE A 1 11.06 -10.52 -22.65
N GLN A 2 9.79 -10.79 -22.30
CA GLN A 2 9.47 -11.84 -21.31
C GLN A 2 8.68 -13.03 -21.86
N CYS A 3 8.52 -13.10 -23.19
CA CYS A 3 7.96 -14.26 -23.87
C CYS A 3 8.74 -14.64 -25.13
N GLY A 4 9.86 -13.95 -25.42
CA GLY A 4 10.60 -14.11 -26.68
C GLY A 4 9.87 -13.61 -27.94
N GLU A 5 8.61 -13.19 -27.81
CA GLU A 5 7.76 -12.84 -28.95
C GLU A 5 8.03 -11.46 -29.56
N ILE A 6 7.66 -11.34 -30.82
CA ILE A 6 7.74 -10.09 -31.60
C ILE A 6 6.96 -8.98 -30.88
N VAL A 7 7.68 -7.91 -30.57
CA VAL A 7 7.10 -6.64 -30.09
C VAL A 7 7.11 -5.63 -31.24
N ARG A 8 6.06 -4.81 -31.30
CA ARG A 8 6.00 -3.64 -32.18
C ARG A 8 6.16 -2.37 -31.36
N LEU A 9 6.94 -1.42 -31.86
CA LEU A 9 7.04 -0.10 -31.26
C LEU A 9 5.84 0.75 -31.67
N ARG A 10 5.12 1.31 -30.71
CA ARG A 10 4.05 2.29 -30.96
C ARG A 10 4.42 3.60 -30.28
N GLY A 11 4.55 4.65 -31.09
CA GLY A 11 4.80 6.01 -30.64
C GLY A 11 4.10 6.99 -31.56
N GLY A 12 3.81 8.18 -31.05
CA GLY A 12 3.25 9.29 -31.83
C GLY A 12 3.49 10.61 -31.10
N ARG A 13 3.19 11.74 -31.75
CA ARG A 13 3.49 13.09 -31.22
C ARG A 13 2.95 13.36 -29.80
N GLN A 14 1.96 12.61 -29.32
CA GLN A 14 1.38 12.74 -27.97
C GLN A 14 1.56 11.50 -27.07
N ARG A 15 2.25 10.44 -27.51
CA ARG A 15 2.45 9.21 -26.73
C ARG A 15 3.91 8.82 -26.72
N HIS A 16 4.45 8.60 -25.51
CA HIS A 16 5.78 8.04 -25.36
C HIS A 16 5.87 6.68 -26.08
N PRO A 17 6.97 6.42 -26.80
CA PRO A 17 7.17 5.14 -27.47
C PRO A 17 7.12 4.00 -26.46
N HIS A 18 6.27 3.02 -26.71
CA HIS A 18 6.20 1.79 -25.92
C HIS A 18 6.10 0.59 -26.84
N PHE A 19 6.71 -0.51 -26.40
CA PHE A 19 6.66 -1.78 -27.10
C PHE A 19 5.40 -2.54 -26.72
N PHE A 20 4.74 -3.14 -27.72
CA PHE A 20 3.48 -3.84 -27.54
C PHE A 20 3.48 -5.12 -28.41
N HIS A 21 3.02 -6.26 -27.88
CA HIS A 21 2.70 -7.45 -28.66
C HIS A 21 1.42 -7.22 -29.49
N PRO A 22 1.45 -7.43 -30.81
CA PRO A 22 0.25 -7.32 -31.65
C PRO A 22 -0.76 -8.45 -31.38
N ASN A 23 -0.32 -9.56 -30.79
CA ASN A 23 -1.20 -10.66 -30.36
C ASN A 23 -0.79 -11.14 -28.96
N PRO A 24 -1.33 -10.56 -27.87
CA PRO A 24 -0.90 -10.88 -26.52
C PRO A 24 -1.41 -12.25 -26.07
N GLN A 25 -0.50 -13.21 -25.89
CA GLN A 25 -0.77 -14.45 -25.17
C GLN A 25 -1.18 -14.15 -23.71
N PRO A 26 -2.05 -14.96 -23.06
CA PRO A 26 -2.47 -14.76 -21.67
C PRO A 26 -1.29 -14.69 -20.69
N ASN A 27 -0.19 -15.37 -21.03
CA ASN A 27 1.00 -15.55 -20.21
C ASN A 27 1.97 -14.35 -20.27
N CYS A 28 1.71 -13.36 -21.12
CA CYS A 28 2.56 -12.18 -21.24
C CYS A 28 2.10 -11.07 -20.28
N THR A 29 2.54 -11.15 -19.03
CA THR A 29 2.17 -10.22 -17.94
C THR A 29 2.67 -8.79 -18.15
N ASN A 30 3.81 -8.61 -18.85
CA ASN A 30 4.46 -7.32 -19.04
C ASN A 30 3.68 -6.32 -19.91
N HIS A 31 2.76 -6.79 -20.75
CA HIS A 31 1.95 -5.92 -21.62
C HIS A 31 0.86 -5.14 -20.86
N ARG A 32 0.70 -5.38 -19.56
CA ARG A 32 -0.36 -4.80 -18.71
C ARG A 32 0.11 -3.68 -17.79
N LYS A 33 1.41 -3.33 -17.80
CA LYS A 33 1.94 -2.25 -16.95
C LYS A 33 1.45 -0.90 -17.46
N SER A 34 0.58 -0.26 -16.69
CA SER A 34 0.10 1.08 -16.99
C SER A 34 1.20 2.12 -16.76
N HIS A 35 1.09 3.30 -17.36
CA HIS A 35 2.00 4.41 -17.06
C HIS A 35 2.07 4.71 -15.55
N ALA A 36 0.95 4.58 -14.82
CA ALA A 36 0.94 4.74 -13.36
C ALA A 36 1.78 3.67 -12.65
N HIS A 37 1.78 2.42 -13.11
CA HIS A 37 2.64 1.36 -12.57
C HIS A 37 4.12 1.74 -12.70
N LEU A 38 4.55 2.17 -13.89
CA LEU A 38 5.93 2.62 -14.12
C LEU A 38 6.28 3.83 -13.23
N GLN A 39 5.37 4.80 -13.09
CA GLN A 39 5.62 5.97 -12.23
C GLN A 39 5.78 5.61 -10.75
N VAL A 40 5.09 4.56 -10.27
CA VAL A 40 5.30 4.05 -8.90
C VAL A 40 6.68 3.39 -8.78
N GLN A 41 7.10 2.58 -9.75
CA GLN A 41 8.45 1.99 -9.74
C GLN A 41 9.53 3.06 -9.76
N LEU A 42 9.39 4.09 -10.61
CA LEU A 42 10.31 5.24 -10.64
C LEU A 42 10.30 6.03 -9.33
N ARG A 43 9.15 6.15 -8.66
CA ARG A 43 9.10 6.76 -7.32
C ARG A 43 9.89 5.95 -6.30
N LEU A 44 9.82 4.62 -6.34
CA LEU A 44 10.60 3.74 -5.47
C LEU A 44 12.09 3.89 -5.73
N LEU A 45 12.54 3.95 -6.99
CA LEU A 45 13.96 4.20 -7.32
C LEU A 45 14.47 5.56 -6.84
N LYS A 46 13.60 6.58 -6.78
CA LYS A 46 13.97 7.87 -6.18
C LYS A 46 14.11 7.81 -4.66
N ILE A 47 13.43 6.87 -4.01
CA ILE A 47 13.51 6.65 -2.56
C ILE A 47 14.76 5.82 -2.21
N PHE A 48 15.10 4.84 -3.05
CA PHE A 48 16.17 3.87 -2.83
C PHE A 48 17.24 3.97 -3.91
N SER A 49 18.40 4.52 -3.56
CA SER A 49 19.50 4.73 -4.51
C SER A 49 20.08 3.43 -5.10
N ASP A 50 19.95 2.31 -4.38
CA ASP A 50 20.37 0.97 -4.82
C ASP A 50 19.22 0.14 -5.43
N GLY A 51 18.05 0.75 -5.60
CA GLY A 51 16.87 0.09 -6.15
C GLY A 51 17.11 -0.45 -7.55
N LYS A 52 16.67 -1.69 -7.81
CA LYS A 52 16.72 -2.31 -9.14
C LYS A 52 15.30 -2.63 -9.60
N MET A 53 14.91 -2.08 -10.75
CA MET A 53 13.59 -2.31 -11.36
C MET A 53 13.62 -3.60 -12.20
N GLU A 54 12.48 -4.31 -12.26
CA GLU A 54 12.35 -5.57 -13.01
C GLU A 54 13.47 -6.57 -12.69
N HIS A 55 13.78 -6.75 -11.41
CA HIS A 55 14.87 -7.63 -11.00
C HIS A 55 14.43 -9.09 -11.09
N TYR A 56 15.14 -9.88 -11.88
CA TYR A 56 14.89 -11.31 -12.01
C TYR A 56 15.50 -12.08 -10.84
N PHE A 57 14.68 -12.89 -10.19
CA PHE A 57 15.06 -13.89 -9.19
C PHE A 57 14.97 -15.28 -9.84
N PRO A 58 16.11 -15.85 -10.30
CA PRO A 58 16.13 -17.15 -10.98
C PRO A 58 15.56 -18.28 -10.13
N GLU A 59 15.81 -18.27 -8.82
CA GLU A 59 15.41 -19.30 -7.86
C GLU A 59 13.90 -19.48 -7.74
N ILE A 60 13.14 -18.40 -8.03
CA ILE A 60 11.67 -18.41 -8.03
C ILE A 60 11.09 -18.13 -9.42
N ASN A 61 11.96 -18.09 -10.43
CA ASN A 61 11.65 -17.78 -11.82
C ASN A 61 10.68 -16.60 -11.98
N ARG A 62 10.99 -15.47 -11.30
CA ARG A 62 10.06 -14.33 -11.24
C ARG A 62 10.80 -12.99 -11.24
N PHE A 63 10.15 -11.99 -11.79
CA PHE A 63 10.63 -10.61 -11.79
C PHE A 63 9.91 -9.82 -10.70
N ALA A 64 10.67 -9.21 -9.80
CA ALA A 64 10.16 -8.21 -8.88
C ALA A 64 10.09 -6.85 -9.55
N ASP A 65 9.04 -6.08 -9.26
CA ASP A 65 8.88 -4.75 -9.83
C ASP A 65 10.00 -3.82 -9.39
N VAL A 66 10.36 -3.83 -8.09
CA VAL A 66 11.56 -3.17 -7.55
C VAL A 66 12.15 -3.99 -6.40
N VAL A 67 13.46 -4.19 -6.36
CA VAL A 67 14.20 -4.73 -5.20
C VAL A 67 15.16 -3.69 -4.64
N THR A 68 15.38 -3.71 -3.32
CA THR A 68 16.32 -2.84 -2.61
C THR A 68 17.28 -3.71 -1.80
N PRO A 69 18.45 -4.07 -2.36
CA PRO A 69 19.40 -5.00 -1.72
C PRO A 69 19.81 -4.57 -0.31
N SER A 70 20.13 -3.30 -0.10
CA SER A 70 20.57 -2.77 1.19
C SER A 70 19.50 -2.85 2.28
N HIS A 71 18.23 -2.69 1.92
CA HIS A 71 17.10 -2.75 2.85
C HIS A 71 16.47 -4.14 2.91
N LYS A 72 16.92 -5.09 2.08
CA LYS A 72 16.31 -6.40 1.88
C LYS A 72 14.80 -6.35 1.64
N LEU A 73 14.32 -5.35 0.88
CA LEU A 73 12.91 -5.24 0.50
C LEU A 73 12.68 -5.56 -0.98
N ILE A 74 11.57 -6.23 -1.26
CA ILE A 74 10.97 -6.39 -2.58
C ILE A 74 9.66 -5.62 -2.59
N PHE A 75 9.43 -4.83 -3.63
CA PHE A 75 8.17 -4.14 -3.87
C PHE A 75 7.44 -4.75 -5.07
N GLU A 76 6.16 -5.05 -4.87
CA GLU A 76 5.22 -5.45 -5.93
C GLU A 76 4.17 -4.36 -6.10
N VAL A 77 4.06 -3.82 -7.32
CA VAL A 77 3.17 -2.70 -7.66
C VAL A 77 1.96 -3.25 -8.40
N GLN A 78 0.78 -3.18 -7.76
CA GLN A 78 -0.44 -3.72 -8.34
C GLN A 78 -1.42 -2.60 -8.71
N CYS A 79 -1.53 -2.32 -10.02
CA CYS A 79 -2.37 -1.25 -10.59
C CYS A 79 -3.68 -1.73 -11.21
N SER A 80 -3.89 -3.05 -11.28
CA SER A 80 -5.13 -3.69 -11.76
C SER A 80 -5.64 -4.69 -10.73
N PRO A 81 -6.88 -5.20 -10.83
CA PRO A 81 -7.30 -6.36 -10.05
C PRO A 81 -6.33 -7.55 -10.22
N ILE A 82 -6.21 -8.35 -9.17
CA ILE A 82 -5.38 -9.55 -9.09
C ILE A 82 -6.19 -10.63 -8.36
N SER A 83 -6.02 -11.90 -8.74
CA SER A 83 -6.70 -13.00 -8.06
C SER A 83 -6.02 -13.33 -6.73
N LEU A 84 -6.77 -13.88 -5.78
CA LEU A 84 -6.20 -14.37 -4.52
C LEU A 84 -5.17 -15.49 -4.76
N PHE A 85 -5.41 -16.34 -5.76
CA PHE A 85 -4.46 -17.38 -6.15
C PHE A 85 -3.11 -16.80 -6.56
N GLU A 86 -3.10 -15.79 -7.43
CA GLU A 86 -1.86 -15.16 -7.87
C GLU A 86 -1.16 -14.45 -6.71
N VAL A 87 -1.88 -13.73 -5.84
CA VAL A 87 -1.30 -13.11 -4.63
C VAL A 87 -0.57 -14.14 -3.78
N ARG A 88 -1.22 -15.28 -3.48
CA ARG A 88 -0.62 -16.37 -2.69
C ARG A 88 0.59 -16.98 -3.39
N ALA A 89 0.53 -17.16 -4.71
CA ALA A 89 1.65 -17.65 -5.49
C ALA A 89 2.87 -16.71 -5.40
N ARG A 90 2.68 -15.39 -5.50
CA ARG A 90 3.76 -14.40 -5.33
C ARG A 90 4.33 -14.41 -3.92
N GLN A 91 3.47 -14.43 -2.91
CA GLN A 91 3.88 -14.47 -1.50
C GLN A 91 4.74 -15.72 -1.22
N LYS A 92 4.27 -16.90 -1.65
CA LYS A 92 5.01 -18.15 -1.47
C LYS A 92 6.36 -18.15 -2.19
N ALA A 93 6.42 -17.58 -3.39
CA ALA A 93 7.66 -17.44 -4.14
C ALA A 93 8.65 -16.53 -3.38
N TYR A 94 8.27 -15.29 -3.09
CA TYR A 94 9.18 -14.33 -2.46
C TYR A 94 9.61 -14.71 -1.03
N ALA A 95 8.80 -15.48 -0.30
CA ALA A 95 9.17 -15.99 1.02
C ALA A 95 10.49 -16.78 1.04
N GLN A 96 10.91 -17.33 -0.11
CA GLN A 96 12.13 -18.13 -0.24
C GLN A 96 13.38 -17.29 -0.54
N THR A 97 13.23 -15.99 -0.83
CA THR A 97 14.34 -15.13 -1.26
C THR A 97 15.14 -14.52 -0.09
N GLY A 98 14.59 -14.56 1.12
CA GLY A 98 15.16 -13.83 2.28
C GLY A 98 14.93 -12.32 2.25
N PHE A 99 14.18 -11.80 1.27
CA PHE A 99 13.72 -10.42 1.21
C PHE A 99 12.30 -10.27 1.76
N LEU A 100 12.03 -9.12 2.35
CA LEU A 100 10.70 -8.75 2.80
C LEU A 100 9.86 -8.21 1.62
N LEU A 101 8.73 -8.84 1.35
CA LEU A 101 7.77 -8.38 0.34
C LEU A 101 6.86 -7.26 0.89
N VAL A 102 6.79 -6.14 0.15
CA VAL A 102 5.89 -5.00 0.41
C VAL A 102 5.04 -4.73 -0.82
N TRP A 103 3.72 -4.69 -0.64
CA TRP A 103 2.79 -4.43 -1.73
C TRP A 103 2.43 -2.94 -1.84
N ILE A 104 2.49 -2.40 -3.05
CA ILE A 104 2.02 -1.05 -3.37
C ILE A 104 0.77 -1.15 -4.24
N LEU A 105 -0.38 -0.86 -3.66
CA LEU A 105 -1.70 -1.10 -4.23
C LEU A 105 -2.31 0.19 -4.77
N HIS A 106 -2.58 0.26 -6.07
CA HIS A 106 -3.18 1.46 -6.63
C HIS A 106 -4.64 1.62 -6.17
N GLU A 107 -5.00 2.79 -5.66
CA GLU A 107 -6.30 3.04 -5.00
C GLU A 107 -7.49 2.80 -5.94
N LYS A 108 -7.29 3.06 -7.24
CA LYS A 108 -8.28 2.79 -8.29
C LYS A 108 -8.63 1.31 -8.47
N SER A 109 -7.87 0.37 -7.90
CA SER A 109 -8.16 -1.07 -7.99
C SER A 109 -8.50 -1.69 -6.63
N PHE A 110 -7.87 -1.25 -5.55
CA PHE A 110 -8.00 -1.88 -4.22
C PHE A 110 -8.86 -1.06 -3.26
N ASN A 111 -8.65 0.25 -3.16
CA ASN A 111 -9.35 1.14 -2.20
C ASN A 111 -10.83 1.42 -2.58
N LYS A 112 -11.61 0.35 -2.78
CA LYS A 112 -13.01 0.35 -3.21
C LYS A 112 -13.94 0.23 -2.02
N ARG A 113 -15.24 0.46 -2.24
CA ARG A 113 -16.24 0.31 -1.18
C ARG A 113 -16.28 -1.09 -0.55
N TYR A 114 -15.95 -2.13 -1.31
CA TYR A 114 -15.92 -3.52 -0.87
C TYR A 114 -14.54 -4.10 -1.09
N LEU A 115 -14.03 -4.83 -0.10
CA LEU A 115 -12.78 -5.57 -0.23
C LEU A 115 -12.96 -6.77 -1.16
N SER A 116 -12.05 -6.92 -2.12
CA SER A 116 -11.88 -8.20 -2.81
C SER A 116 -11.18 -9.22 -1.89
N ASP A 117 -11.29 -10.52 -2.19
CA ASP A 117 -10.58 -11.54 -1.40
C ASP A 117 -9.05 -11.40 -1.50
N ALA A 118 -8.56 -10.97 -2.67
CA ALA A 118 -7.16 -10.61 -2.84
C ALA A 118 -6.77 -9.46 -1.91
N GLU A 119 -7.57 -8.41 -1.82
CA GLU A 119 -7.28 -7.28 -0.93
C GLU A 119 -7.33 -7.67 0.55
N LYS A 120 -8.31 -8.49 0.96
CA LYS A 120 -8.38 -9.02 2.33
C LYS A 120 -7.09 -9.74 2.71
N ASN A 121 -6.58 -10.58 1.80
CA ASN A 121 -5.34 -11.31 2.03
C ASN A 121 -4.12 -10.38 2.04
N LEU A 122 -4.02 -9.45 1.08
CA LEU A 122 -2.90 -8.50 1.01
C LEU A 122 -2.75 -7.67 2.28
N ARG A 123 -3.85 -7.31 2.95
CA ARG A 123 -3.84 -6.55 4.21
C ARG A 123 -3.18 -7.28 5.38
N GLN A 124 -3.03 -8.60 5.32
CA GLN A 124 -2.31 -9.38 6.32
C GLN A 124 -0.78 -9.28 6.16
N PHE A 125 -0.28 -8.64 5.11
CA PHE A 125 1.13 -8.43 4.83
C PHE A 125 1.43 -6.94 4.64
N PRO A 126 2.70 -6.51 4.79
CA PRO A 126 3.10 -5.14 4.55
C PRO A 126 2.56 -4.63 3.20
N SER A 127 1.58 -3.73 3.27
CA SER A 127 0.88 -3.23 2.09
C SER A 127 0.43 -1.79 2.31
N TYR A 128 0.62 -0.98 1.27
CA TYR A 128 0.27 0.44 1.26
C TYR A 128 -0.47 0.80 -0.02
N TYR A 129 -1.30 1.84 0.06
CA TYR A 129 -1.98 2.36 -1.12
C TYR A 129 -1.11 3.37 -1.85
N THR A 130 -1.41 3.57 -3.13
CA THR A 130 -0.87 4.68 -3.92
C THR A 130 -1.96 5.34 -4.75
N ASN A 131 -1.85 6.65 -4.91
CA ASN A 131 -2.63 7.42 -5.87
C ASN A 131 -1.75 8.08 -6.94
N ILE A 132 -0.51 7.60 -7.10
CA ILE A 132 0.42 8.10 -8.10
C ILE A 132 -0.20 7.90 -9.49
N ASP A 133 -0.42 9.00 -10.20
CA ASP A 133 -1.00 9.00 -11.52
C ASP A 133 0.02 8.72 -12.64
N ALA A 134 -0.45 8.69 -13.89
CA ALA A 134 0.41 8.48 -15.06
C ALA A 134 1.46 9.58 -15.28
N ARG A 135 1.33 10.74 -14.64
CA ARG A 135 2.29 11.86 -14.67
C ARG A 135 3.25 11.83 -13.47
N GLY A 136 3.09 10.88 -12.54
CA GLY A 136 3.92 10.75 -11.35
C GLY A 136 3.46 11.59 -10.15
N HIS A 137 2.31 12.25 -10.23
CA HIS A 137 1.76 13.02 -9.12
C HIS A 137 1.03 12.12 -8.14
N GLY A 138 1.24 12.35 -6.84
CA GLY A 138 0.63 11.57 -5.77
C GLY A 138 1.68 10.98 -4.82
N TRP A 139 1.21 10.07 -3.96
CA TRP A 139 1.95 9.56 -2.82
C TRP A 139 1.69 8.07 -2.63
N ILE A 140 2.63 7.41 -1.97
CA ILE A 140 2.40 6.12 -1.31
C ILE A 140 1.98 6.44 0.12
N TYR A 141 0.89 5.83 0.59
CA TYR A 141 0.24 6.21 1.83
C TYR A 141 -0.45 5.04 2.53
N ASP A 142 -0.63 5.20 3.83
CA ASP A 142 -1.53 4.42 4.67
C ASP A 142 -2.78 5.27 4.97
N GLN A 143 -3.87 4.65 5.39
CA GLN A 143 -5.10 5.37 5.73
C GLN A 143 -5.89 4.63 6.81
N LEU A 144 -6.59 5.37 7.66
CA LEU A 144 -7.56 4.78 8.57
C LEU A 144 -8.76 4.28 7.77
N GLU A 145 -9.15 3.03 7.99
CA GLU A 145 -10.32 2.43 7.36
C GLU A 145 -11.16 1.77 8.44
N LEU A 146 -12.47 1.98 8.40
CA LEU A 146 -13.40 1.22 9.23
C LEU A 146 -14.31 0.38 8.32
N LEU A 147 -14.37 -0.91 8.64
CA LEU A 147 -15.04 -1.92 7.84
C LEU A 147 -16.14 -2.59 8.65
N ASN A 148 -17.27 -2.85 7.99
CA ASN A 148 -18.27 -3.78 8.46
C ASN A 148 -18.16 -5.01 7.57
N ASP A 149 -17.55 -6.06 8.12
CA ASP A 149 -17.12 -7.23 7.36
C ASP A 149 -16.22 -6.80 6.18
N VAL A 150 -16.68 -6.96 4.94
CA VAL A 150 -15.91 -6.61 3.75
C VAL A 150 -16.18 -5.19 3.24
N LYS A 151 -17.17 -4.50 3.81
CA LYS A 151 -17.65 -3.20 3.32
C LYS A 151 -16.99 -2.06 4.09
N ARG A 152 -16.23 -1.22 3.39
CA ARG A 152 -15.75 0.06 3.92
C ARG A 152 -16.93 1.01 4.12
N PHE A 153 -17.09 1.49 5.34
CA PHE A 153 -18.04 2.56 5.66
C PHE A 153 -17.34 3.87 6.03
N TYR A 154 -16.04 3.83 6.31
CA TYR A 154 -15.22 5.01 6.52
C TYR A 154 -13.84 4.86 5.88
N ILE A 155 -13.40 5.92 5.21
CA ILE A 155 -12.04 6.09 4.71
C ILE A 155 -11.54 7.44 5.25
N GLY A 156 -10.44 7.39 5.99
CA GLY A 156 -9.80 8.56 6.59
C GLY A 156 -8.88 9.30 5.61
N LYS A 157 -8.12 10.26 6.16
CA LYS A 157 -7.13 11.00 5.37
C LYS A 157 -5.97 10.08 4.98
N LYS A 158 -5.48 10.27 3.76
CA LYS A 158 -4.23 9.67 3.27
C LYS A 158 -3.06 10.16 4.12
N CYS A 159 -2.31 9.23 4.70
CA CYS A 159 -1.15 9.47 5.54
C CYS A 159 0.10 8.99 4.78
N PRO A 160 0.97 9.89 4.28
CA PRO A 160 2.17 9.49 3.56
C PRO A 160 3.06 8.55 4.37
N VAL A 161 3.64 7.56 3.69
CA VAL A 161 4.54 6.56 4.28
C VAL A 161 5.93 6.73 3.68
N HIS A 162 6.94 6.71 4.54
CA HIS A 162 8.35 6.85 4.18
C HIS A 162 8.99 5.46 4.10
N LEU A 163 8.98 4.86 2.90
CA LEU A 163 9.39 3.47 2.70
C LEU A 163 10.86 3.18 3.01
N ALA A 164 11.75 4.19 2.96
CA ALA A 164 13.15 4.01 3.34
C ALA A 164 13.39 3.79 4.85
N GLN A 165 12.38 4.06 5.70
CA GLN A 165 12.52 3.98 7.15
C GLN A 165 11.48 3.01 7.69
N HIS A 166 11.92 1.79 8.02
CA HIS A 166 11.10 0.73 8.60
C HIS A 166 11.61 0.33 9.98
N TYR A 167 10.72 -0.22 10.79
CA TYR A 167 10.97 -0.62 12.17
C TYR A 167 10.46 -2.03 12.41
N TYR A 168 11.28 -2.83 13.08
CA TYR A 168 10.88 -4.14 13.59
C TYR A 168 10.06 -3.98 14.87
N PHE A 169 9.08 -4.86 15.04
CA PHE A 169 8.32 -4.94 16.28
C PHE A 169 9.23 -5.35 17.44
N LYS A 170 9.01 -4.75 18.60
CA LYS A 170 9.67 -5.11 19.86
C LYS A 170 8.61 -5.53 20.88
N ASP A 171 9.02 -6.31 21.88
CA ASP A 171 8.14 -6.72 22.97
C ASP A 171 7.50 -5.50 23.64
N ASN A 172 6.21 -5.60 23.93
CA ASN A 172 5.41 -4.57 24.59
C ASN A 172 5.41 -3.20 23.89
N MET A 173 5.78 -3.12 22.60
CA MET A 173 5.76 -1.86 21.84
C MET A 173 4.35 -1.29 21.70
N PHE A 174 3.33 -2.15 21.69
CA PHE A 174 1.92 -1.79 21.57
C PHE A 174 1.12 -2.52 22.65
N SER A 175 0.47 -1.78 23.54
CA SER A 175 -0.33 -2.36 24.64
C SER A 175 -1.84 -2.20 24.44
N ASN A 176 -2.28 -1.06 23.91
CA ASN A 176 -3.70 -0.79 23.65
C ASN A 176 -3.88 -0.16 22.26
N ILE A 177 -4.16 -0.99 21.25
CA ILE A 177 -4.34 -0.56 19.87
C ILE A 177 -5.65 -1.10 19.27
N PRO A 178 -6.22 -0.44 18.26
CA PRO A 178 -7.38 -0.95 17.53
C PRO A 178 -7.18 -2.35 16.96
N ALA A 179 -8.25 -3.13 16.84
CA ALA A 179 -8.20 -4.52 16.37
C ALA A 179 -7.60 -4.63 14.95
N PHE A 180 -7.90 -3.67 14.06
CA PHE A 180 -7.33 -3.66 12.71
C PHE A 180 -5.80 -3.42 12.69
N LEU A 181 -5.25 -2.71 13.68
CA LEU A 181 -3.80 -2.54 13.84
C LEU A 181 -3.18 -3.74 14.57
N ASN A 182 -3.91 -4.36 15.48
CA ASN A 182 -3.48 -5.60 16.14
C ASN A 182 -3.27 -6.74 15.13
N ASN A 183 -4.07 -6.79 14.06
CA ASN A 183 -3.80 -7.74 12.98
C ASN A 183 -2.44 -7.47 12.30
N ARG A 184 -2.04 -6.20 12.13
CA ARG A 184 -0.74 -5.88 11.55
C ARG A 184 0.41 -6.24 12.50
N THR A 185 0.29 -5.96 13.80
CA THR A 185 1.34 -6.32 14.78
C THR A 185 1.56 -7.83 14.88
N GLN A 186 0.53 -8.63 14.60
CA GLN A 186 0.62 -10.09 14.62
C GLN A 186 1.19 -10.70 13.33
N ASN A 187 0.97 -10.07 12.17
CA ASN A 187 1.27 -10.68 10.88
C ASN A 187 2.38 -9.97 10.08
N TRP A 188 2.61 -8.68 10.33
CA TRP A 188 3.65 -7.93 9.63
C TRP A 188 4.97 -8.08 10.39
N PRO A 189 6.10 -8.27 9.70
CA PRO A 189 7.41 -8.32 10.36
C PRO A 189 7.97 -6.93 10.66
N VAL A 190 7.51 -5.90 9.94
CA VAL A 190 7.90 -4.50 10.12
C VAL A 190 6.73 -3.56 9.86
N PHE A 191 6.86 -2.32 10.31
CA PHE A 191 6.01 -1.20 9.93
C PHE A 191 6.89 -0.01 9.52
N PHE A 192 6.33 0.96 8.80
CA PHE A 192 7.11 2.02 8.16
C PHE A 192 6.81 3.39 8.75
N LYS A 193 7.80 4.28 8.73
CA LYS A 193 7.65 5.65 9.21
C LYS A 193 6.49 6.34 8.51
N GLY A 194 5.62 6.95 9.32
CA GLY A 194 4.46 7.71 8.84
C GLY A 194 3.20 6.87 8.61
N ASP A 195 3.26 5.54 8.72
CA ASP A 195 2.06 4.70 8.73
C ASP A 195 1.29 4.81 10.07
N LEU A 196 0.14 4.14 10.16
CA LEU A 196 -0.71 4.21 11.35
C LEU A 196 -0.05 3.62 12.59
N LEU A 197 0.72 2.53 12.48
CA LEU A 197 1.43 1.92 13.60
C LEU A 197 2.51 2.85 14.13
N HIS A 198 3.31 3.46 13.24
CA HIS A 198 4.30 4.45 13.62
C HIS A 198 3.67 5.67 14.30
N ARG A 199 2.50 6.13 13.83
CA ARG A 199 1.78 7.25 14.46
C ARG A 199 1.26 6.91 15.84
N VAL A 200 0.74 5.69 16.03
CA VAL A 200 0.32 5.17 17.33
C VAL A 200 1.52 5.04 18.27
N TRP A 201 2.63 4.51 17.78
CA TRP A 201 3.86 4.36 18.56
C TRP A 201 4.39 5.70 19.08
N LEU A 202 4.41 6.74 18.23
CA LEU A 202 4.83 8.08 18.64
C LEU A 202 3.81 8.82 19.51
N ASN A 203 2.54 8.40 19.50
CA ASN A 203 1.48 9.09 20.23
C ASN A 203 0.42 8.09 20.74
N PRO A 204 0.57 7.57 21.97
CA PRO A 204 -0.39 6.65 22.56
C PRO A 204 -1.82 7.21 22.67
N GLU A 205 -2.00 8.52 22.85
CA GLU A 205 -3.35 9.15 22.84
C GLU A 205 -4.05 8.97 21.49
N PHE A 206 -3.28 8.89 20.40
CA PHE A 206 -3.83 8.61 19.08
C PHE A 206 -4.46 7.21 19.03
N ALA A 207 -3.87 6.23 19.73
CA ALA A 207 -4.42 4.88 19.84
C ALA A 207 -5.81 4.89 20.47
N GLU A 208 -5.99 5.64 21.56
CA GLU A 208 -7.29 5.78 22.26
C GLU A 208 -8.37 6.39 21.36
N ILE A 209 -8.02 7.40 20.56
CA ILE A 209 -8.93 7.99 19.58
C ILE A 209 -9.35 6.92 18.56
N LEU A 210 -8.40 6.16 18.03
CA LEU A 210 -8.70 5.12 17.05
C LEU A 210 -9.57 4.00 17.64
N ILE A 211 -9.32 3.58 18.89
CA ILE A 211 -10.14 2.59 19.60
C ILE A 211 -11.55 3.12 19.79
N GLY A 212 -11.70 4.39 20.18
CA GLY A 212 -12.99 5.05 20.30
C GLY A 212 -13.77 5.08 18.98
N LEU A 213 -13.08 5.29 17.86
CA LEU A 213 -13.68 5.26 16.52
C LEU A 213 -14.12 3.85 16.11
N GLU A 214 -13.30 2.83 16.39
CA GLU A 214 -13.62 1.44 16.11
C GLU A 214 -14.84 0.96 16.93
N LYS A 215 -14.84 1.21 18.25
CA LYS A 215 -15.97 0.88 19.15
C LYS A 215 -17.26 1.58 18.73
N LYS A 216 -17.20 2.87 18.38
CA LYS A 216 -18.38 3.63 17.92
C LYS A 216 -18.83 3.17 16.54
N GLY A 217 -17.92 2.86 15.62
CA GLY A 217 -18.24 2.26 14.32
C GLY A 217 -18.98 0.93 14.47
N ASN A 218 -18.57 0.10 15.42
CA ASN A 218 -19.24 -1.16 15.75
C ASN A 218 -20.63 -0.96 16.36
N ARG A 219 -20.81 0.04 17.25
CA ARG A 219 -22.13 0.41 17.80
C ARG A 219 -23.08 1.05 16.78
N LEU A 220 -22.55 1.85 15.86
CA LEU A 220 -23.31 2.58 14.84
C LEU A 220 -23.64 1.72 13.60
N LYS A 221 -23.61 0.38 13.73
CA LYS A 221 -24.20 -0.55 12.74
C LYS A 221 -25.70 -0.34 12.54
N MET A 222 -26.35 0.55 13.32
CA MET A 222 -27.72 1.03 13.11
C MET A 222 -27.80 2.56 12.90
N LEU A 223 -28.29 2.98 11.73
CA LEU A 223 -28.93 4.28 11.36
C LEU A 223 -28.16 5.48 10.78
N ARG A 224 -28.95 6.21 9.95
CA ARG A 224 -28.74 7.34 9.03
C ARG A 224 -28.04 8.62 9.57
N GLN A 225 -27.66 8.70 10.85
CA GLN A 225 -27.09 9.93 11.46
C GLN A 225 -25.61 10.21 11.10
N TRP A 226 -24.99 9.32 10.34
CA TRP A 226 -23.57 9.30 9.98
C TRP A 226 -23.03 10.52 9.21
N LYS A 227 -23.82 11.14 8.32
CA LYS A 227 -23.35 12.25 7.46
C LYS A 227 -22.94 13.51 8.26
N LYS A 228 -23.67 13.85 9.33
CA LYS A 228 -23.37 15.01 10.19
C LYS A 228 -22.12 14.79 11.04
N MET A 229 -21.78 13.54 11.35
CA MET A 229 -20.65 13.19 12.21
C MET A 229 -19.32 13.12 11.45
N LEU A 230 -19.34 12.69 10.18
CA LEU A 230 -18.17 12.73 9.30
C LEU A 230 -17.64 14.16 9.06
N GLN A 231 -18.53 15.14 9.00
CA GLN A 231 -18.15 16.57 8.97
C GLN A 231 -17.41 17.00 10.24
N LYS A 232 -17.86 16.55 11.43
CA LYS A 232 -17.15 16.80 12.70
C LYS A 232 -15.80 16.08 12.79
N LEU A 233 -15.69 14.86 12.24
CA LEU A 233 -14.43 14.12 12.19
C LEU A 233 -13.40 14.75 11.24
N GLY A 234 -13.82 15.27 10.08
CA GLY A 234 -12.94 16.04 9.20
C GLY A 234 -12.36 17.28 9.90
N ALA A 235 -13.17 17.97 10.70
CA ALA A 235 -12.72 19.12 11.50
C ALA A 235 -11.73 18.72 12.62
N TYR A 236 -12.01 17.64 13.37
CA TYR A 236 -11.13 17.15 14.43
C TYR A 236 -9.80 16.60 13.88
N HIS A 237 -9.84 15.88 12.76
CA HIS A 237 -8.65 15.34 12.10
C HIS A 237 -7.74 16.46 11.56
N ASN A 238 -8.32 17.55 11.05
CA ASN A 238 -7.56 18.76 10.68
C ASN A 238 -6.96 19.47 11.88
N GLN A 239 -7.65 19.49 13.02
CA GLN A 239 -7.14 20.09 14.27
C GLN A 239 -6.00 19.27 14.89
N LEU A 240 -6.11 17.93 14.86
CA LEU A 240 -5.07 17.02 15.34
C LEU A 240 -3.81 17.05 14.45
N LEU A 241 -3.99 17.05 13.11
CA LEU A 241 -2.88 17.20 12.17
C LEU A 241 -2.18 18.57 12.30
N LYS A 242 -2.93 19.66 12.52
CA LYS A 242 -2.34 20.98 12.80
C LYS A 242 -1.52 20.94 14.11
N LYS A 243 -2.02 20.34 15.19
CA LYS A 243 -1.27 20.18 16.44
C LYS A 243 0.00 19.31 16.29
N LEU A 244 -0.07 18.26 15.48
CA LEU A 244 1.07 17.37 15.18
C LEU A 244 2.14 18.07 14.32
N LEU A 245 1.74 18.87 13.33
CA LEU A 245 2.67 19.68 12.52
C LEU A 245 3.33 20.79 13.35
N LEU A 246 2.60 21.43 14.27
CA LEU A 246 3.13 22.48 15.15
C LEU A 246 4.12 21.97 16.20
N ARG A 247 4.00 20.72 16.67
CA ARG A 247 4.97 20.11 17.60
C ARG A 247 6.29 19.72 16.92
N ASN A 248 6.26 19.36 15.63
CA ASN A 248 7.46 19.02 14.86
C ASN A 248 8.21 20.24 14.31
N ALA A 249 7.60 21.43 14.31
CA ALA A 249 8.26 22.70 13.93
C ALA A 249 8.96 23.41 15.10
N LYS A 250 8.86 22.85 16.32
CA LYS A 250 9.48 23.35 17.56
C LYS A 250 10.58 22.45 18.11
N ARG A 251 11.04 21.48 17.33
CA ARG A 251 12.22 20.63 17.54
C ARG A 251 13.08 20.71 16.30
#